data_AF-A0A0G2FCX0-F1
#
_entry.id   AF-A0A0G2FCX0-F1
#
_cell.length_a   1.000
_cell.length_b   1.000
_cell.length_c   1.000
_cell.angle_alpha   90.00
_cell.angle_beta   90.00
_cell.angle_gamma   90.00
#
_symmetry.space_group_name_H-M   'P 1'
#
loop_
_entity.id
_entity.type
_entity.pdbx_description
1 polymer ?
#
loop_
_entity_poly.entity_id
_entity_poly.type
_entity_poly.pdbx_seq_one_letter_code
_entity_poly.pdbx_strand_id
1 'polypeptide(L)'
;MTTTLETLPGHQRALVEDEAGQPVLANNVALPALLPRTILVKTTAVAVNPFDYKMPTNFPSAGATIGIDFVGRIVRIDTEAASLRPDLSAGDTVCGFIHGSNPAAPDSGTFAESGYTPIATCSPKNFSLATSFGAEHVFDYSDPETASNVRKLTGNKLRYALDCITDKDSIALCYAAIGRMGGRYASLERCPEELQTRKAVQAKFVYALEIFGKPISLGKGYDSEGSAELYEFAVGWYQVFQGLMDEAKLRAHPVQLLDGGFDGVQEAIKLLRTGSVSGKKLVSLLE
;
A
#
# COMPACT_ATOMS: atom_id res chain seq x y z
N MET A 1 12.06 -32.33 16.25
CA MET A 1 11.01 -33.30 15.88
C MET A 1 10.59 -32.99 14.45
N THR A 2 10.33 -33.99 13.62
CA THR A 2 9.84 -33.76 12.24
C THR A 2 8.37 -33.38 12.26
N THR A 3 8.07 -32.10 12.10
CA THR A 3 6.72 -31.62 11.78
C THR A 3 6.30 -32.22 10.44
N THR A 4 5.23 -33.00 10.44
CA THR A 4 4.60 -33.48 9.20
C THR A 4 4.04 -32.28 8.44
N LEU A 5 4.55 -32.04 7.23
CA LEU A 5 3.97 -31.07 6.31
C LEU A 5 2.49 -31.42 6.08
N GLU A 6 1.59 -30.52 6.47
CA GLU A 6 0.16 -30.72 6.22
C GLU A 6 -0.08 -30.86 4.71
N THR A 7 -0.87 -31.87 4.33
CA THR A 7 -1.31 -32.06 2.96
C THR A 7 -2.31 -30.97 2.59
N LEU A 8 -1.80 -29.85 2.08
CA LEU A 8 -2.63 -28.72 1.64
C LEU A 8 -3.73 -29.19 0.67
N PRO A 9 -4.97 -28.64 0.79
CA PRO A 9 -6.06 -28.99 -0.11
C PRO A 9 -5.74 -28.54 -1.54
N GLY A 10 -6.28 -29.23 -2.56
CA GLY A 10 -6.08 -28.82 -3.95
C GLY A 10 -6.80 -27.50 -4.32
N HIS A 11 -7.82 -27.14 -3.56
CA HIS A 11 -8.69 -25.98 -3.80
C HIS A 11 -9.00 -25.22 -2.50
N GLN A 12 -9.46 -23.98 -2.63
CA GLN A 12 -9.76 -23.04 -1.55
C GLN A 12 -11.00 -22.18 -1.86
N ARG A 13 -11.53 -21.52 -0.81
CA ARG A 13 -12.41 -20.36 -0.94
C ARG A 13 -11.59 -19.13 -1.33
N ALA A 14 -12.05 -18.32 -2.28
CA ALA A 14 -11.46 -17.02 -2.59
C ALA A 14 -12.52 -16.05 -3.15
N LEU A 15 -12.30 -14.75 -2.98
CA LEU A 15 -13.04 -13.74 -3.74
C LEU A 15 -12.35 -13.53 -5.09
N VAL A 16 -13.13 -13.63 -6.16
CA VAL A 16 -12.68 -13.44 -7.55
C VAL A 16 -13.53 -12.40 -8.25
N GLU A 17 -13.00 -11.81 -9.32
CA GLU A 17 -13.75 -10.92 -10.20
C GLU A 17 -14.73 -11.70 -11.09
N ASP A 18 -15.96 -11.20 -11.24
CA ASP A 18 -16.87 -11.61 -12.32
C ASP A 18 -16.62 -10.82 -13.63
N GLU A 19 -17.42 -11.07 -14.66
CA GLU A 19 -17.33 -10.38 -15.96
C GLU A 19 -17.56 -8.86 -15.87
N ALA A 20 -18.11 -8.36 -14.76
CA ALA A 20 -18.34 -6.94 -14.48
C ALA A 20 -17.36 -6.37 -13.44
N GLY A 21 -16.28 -7.09 -13.11
CA GLY A 21 -15.28 -6.66 -12.12
C GLY A 21 -15.84 -6.55 -10.70
N GLN A 22 -16.87 -7.33 -10.36
CA GLN A 22 -17.45 -7.35 -9.01
C GLN A 22 -16.92 -8.54 -8.19
N PRO A 23 -16.77 -8.39 -6.85
CA PRO A 23 -16.20 -9.41 -5.99
C PRO A 23 -17.19 -10.54 -5.70
N VAL A 24 -16.98 -11.73 -6.26
CA VAL A 24 -17.82 -12.93 -6.08
C VAL A 24 -17.07 -14.01 -5.32
N LEU A 25 -17.71 -14.63 -4.33
CA LEU A 25 -17.13 -15.72 -3.54
C LEU A 25 -17.15 -17.04 -4.32
N ALA A 26 -15.98 -17.49 -4.77
CA ALA A 26 -15.78 -18.78 -5.40
C ALA A 26 -15.29 -19.81 -4.35
N ASN A 27 -16.00 -20.94 -4.24
CA ASN A 27 -15.75 -21.97 -3.21
C ASN A 27 -14.80 -23.10 -3.66
N ASN A 28 -14.32 -23.08 -4.91
CA ASN A 28 -13.43 -24.11 -5.47
C ASN A 28 -12.40 -23.49 -6.42
N VAL A 29 -11.64 -22.49 -5.96
CA VAL A 29 -10.49 -21.94 -6.69
C VAL A 29 -9.27 -22.82 -6.40
N ALA A 30 -8.45 -23.14 -7.41
CA ALA A 30 -7.24 -23.92 -7.17
C ALA A 30 -6.25 -23.18 -6.24
N LEU A 31 -5.42 -23.92 -5.50
CA LEU A 31 -4.26 -23.28 -4.84
C LEU A 31 -3.28 -22.77 -5.91
N PRO A 32 -2.65 -21.59 -5.72
CA PRO A 32 -1.58 -21.14 -6.58
C PRO A 32 -0.37 -22.09 -6.48
N ALA A 33 0.31 -22.30 -7.61
CA ALA A 33 1.57 -23.03 -7.61
C ALA A 33 2.63 -22.28 -6.78
N LEU A 34 3.43 -23.02 -6.02
CA LEU A 34 4.65 -22.48 -5.42
C LEU A 34 5.65 -22.20 -6.54
N LEU A 35 6.24 -21.01 -6.56
CA LEU A 35 7.15 -20.55 -7.61
C LEU A 35 8.58 -20.40 -7.05
N PRO A 36 9.62 -20.45 -7.89
CA PRO A 36 10.98 -20.12 -7.48
C PRO A 36 11.03 -18.79 -6.73
N ARG A 37 11.75 -18.78 -5.60
CA ARG A 37 11.94 -17.61 -4.72
C ARG A 37 10.65 -17.09 -4.06
N THR A 38 9.56 -17.86 -3.98
CA THR A 38 8.33 -17.47 -3.26
C THR A 38 8.02 -18.34 -2.03
N ILE A 39 7.06 -17.88 -1.24
CA ILE A 39 6.44 -18.60 -0.13
C ILE A 39 4.95 -18.75 -0.40
N LEU A 40 4.35 -19.83 0.10
CA LEU A 40 2.89 -19.99 0.15
C LEU A 40 2.42 -19.78 1.58
N VAL A 41 1.45 -18.90 1.76
CA VAL A 41 0.93 -18.47 3.07
C VAL A 41 -0.53 -18.89 3.21
N LYS A 42 -0.89 -19.48 4.36
CA LYS A 42 -2.29 -19.62 4.77
C LYS A 42 -2.73 -18.31 5.41
N THR A 43 -3.40 -17.47 4.61
CA THR A 43 -4.02 -16.22 5.07
C THR A 43 -4.96 -16.49 6.24
N THR A 44 -4.88 -15.64 7.26
CA THR A 44 -5.68 -15.71 8.50
C THR A 44 -6.61 -14.49 8.60
N ALA A 45 -6.13 -13.31 8.17
CA ALA A 45 -6.95 -12.12 8.00
C ALA A 45 -6.49 -11.32 6.77
N VAL A 46 -7.40 -10.53 6.21
CA VAL A 46 -7.14 -9.60 5.10
C VAL A 46 -7.61 -8.19 5.46
N ALA A 47 -6.95 -7.18 4.90
CA ALA A 47 -7.24 -5.78 5.18
C ALA A 47 -7.54 -5.01 3.88
N VAL A 48 -8.72 -4.40 3.78
CA VAL A 48 -9.25 -3.94 2.48
C VAL A 48 -8.76 -2.53 2.13
N ASN A 49 -8.47 -2.31 0.86
CA ASN A 49 -7.96 -1.07 0.26
C ASN A 49 -8.95 -0.49 -0.78
N PRO A 50 -8.85 0.82 -1.11
CA PRO A 50 -9.52 1.37 -2.28
C PRO A 50 -9.12 0.68 -3.59
N PHE A 51 -7.86 0.21 -3.68
CA PHE A 51 -7.34 -0.53 -4.83
C PHE A 51 -8.18 -1.78 -5.17
N ASP A 52 -8.63 -2.51 -4.13
CA ASP A 52 -9.39 -3.76 -4.26
C ASP A 52 -10.78 -3.58 -4.91
N TYR A 53 -11.28 -2.34 -5.01
CA TYR A 53 -12.47 -2.02 -5.82
C TYR A 53 -12.14 -1.16 -7.05
N LYS A 54 -11.15 -0.27 -6.98
CA LYS A 54 -10.75 0.60 -8.10
C LYS A 54 -10.20 -0.20 -9.27
N MET A 55 -9.38 -1.23 -9.03
CA MET A 55 -8.76 -1.97 -10.13
C MET A 55 -9.75 -2.85 -10.89
N PRO A 56 -10.57 -3.70 -10.25
CA PRO A 56 -11.63 -4.44 -10.97
C PRO A 56 -12.61 -3.53 -11.73
N THR A 57 -12.91 -2.34 -11.19
CA THR A 57 -13.79 -1.35 -11.87
C THR A 57 -13.15 -0.73 -13.11
N ASN A 58 -11.83 -0.51 -13.10
CA ASN A 58 -11.11 0.17 -14.19
C ASN A 58 -10.46 -0.79 -15.19
N PHE A 59 -10.14 -2.02 -14.77
CA PHE A 59 -9.33 -3.01 -15.47
C PHE A 59 -9.84 -4.43 -15.17
N PRO A 60 -11.11 -4.76 -15.47
CA PRO A 60 -11.73 -6.03 -15.06
C PRO A 60 -10.99 -7.23 -15.63
N SER A 61 -10.76 -8.24 -14.78
CA SER A 61 -10.01 -9.45 -15.08
C SER A 61 -10.74 -10.68 -14.53
N ALA A 62 -11.82 -11.08 -15.22
CA ALA A 62 -12.72 -12.13 -14.76
C ALA A 62 -11.98 -13.43 -14.35
N GLY A 63 -12.27 -13.90 -13.13
CA GLY A 63 -11.59 -15.05 -12.51
C GLY A 63 -10.30 -14.73 -11.75
N ALA A 64 -9.75 -13.50 -11.84
CA ALA A 64 -8.63 -13.07 -11.00
C ALA A 64 -9.04 -13.01 -9.53
N THR A 65 -8.14 -13.41 -8.62
CA THR A 65 -8.34 -13.30 -7.17
C THR A 65 -7.97 -11.90 -6.68
N ILE A 66 -8.85 -11.30 -5.88
CA ILE A 66 -8.69 -9.91 -5.40
C ILE A 66 -8.04 -9.83 -4.00
N GLY A 67 -7.52 -8.64 -3.67
CA GLY A 67 -6.99 -8.30 -2.35
C GLY A 67 -5.47 -8.15 -2.32
N ILE A 68 -4.96 -7.04 -1.77
CA ILE A 68 -3.52 -6.81 -1.55
C ILE A 68 -3.06 -7.21 -0.14
N ASP A 69 -3.67 -6.67 0.92
CA ASP A 69 -3.11 -6.84 2.27
C ASP A 69 -3.59 -8.16 2.89
N PHE A 70 -2.65 -9.03 3.23
CA PHE A 70 -2.90 -10.24 4.00
C PHE A 70 -1.98 -10.31 5.24
N VAL A 71 -2.44 -11.02 6.26
CA VAL A 71 -1.59 -11.59 7.30
C VAL A 71 -1.95 -13.07 7.45
N GLY A 72 -0.93 -13.91 7.61
CA GLY A 72 -1.10 -15.35 7.63
C GLY A 72 0.20 -16.08 7.90
N ARG A 73 0.12 -17.40 7.96
CA ARG A 73 1.24 -18.26 8.35
C ARG A 73 1.88 -18.95 7.14
N ILE A 74 3.21 -18.95 7.06
CA ILE A 74 3.93 -19.68 6.00
C ILE A 74 3.60 -21.17 6.09
N VAL A 75 3.08 -21.76 5.00
CA VAL A 75 2.78 -23.21 4.90
C VAL A 75 3.72 -23.96 3.96
N ARG A 76 4.33 -23.28 2.98
CA ARG A 76 5.45 -23.80 2.17
C ARG A 76 6.43 -22.69 1.83
N ILE A 77 7.70 -23.05 1.71
CA ILE A 77 8.80 -22.19 1.25
C ILE A 77 9.43 -22.88 0.04
N ASP A 78 9.71 -22.15 -1.03
CA ASP A 78 10.45 -22.66 -2.17
C ASP A 78 11.94 -22.92 -1.82
N THR A 79 12.61 -23.83 -2.54
CA THR A 79 14.01 -24.18 -2.27
C THR A 79 14.99 -23.02 -2.48
N GLU A 80 14.75 -22.12 -3.43
CA GLU A 80 15.54 -20.89 -3.56
C GLU A 80 15.16 -19.86 -2.49
N ALA A 81 13.87 -19.74 -2.17
CA ALA A 81 13.41 -18.86 -1.08
C ALA A 81 14.05 -19.22 0.28
N ALA A 82 14.09 -20.52 0.62
CA ALA A 82 14.72 -21.03 1.83
C ALA A 82 16.25 -20.82 1.83
N SER A 83 16.88 -20.81 0.66
CA SER A 83 18.32 -20.53 0.51
C SER A 83 18.66 -19.05 0.65
N LEU A 84 17.74 -18.16 0.24
CA LEU A 84 17.86 -16.70 0.36
C LEU A 84 17.43 -16.17 1.74
N ARG A 85 16.51 -16.87 2.41
CA ARG A 85 15.97 -16.55 3.74
C ARG A 85 15.99 -17.79 4.64
N PRO A 86 17.18 -18.27 5.06
CA PRO A 86 17.32 -19.42 5.98
C PRO A 86 16.82 -19.10 7.41
N ASP A 87 16.47 -17.84 7.67
CA ASP A 87 15.79 -17.37 8.87
C ASP A 87 14.27 -17.61 8.87
N LEU A 88 13.65 -17.89 7.72
CA LEU A 88 12.21 -18.15 7.61
C LEU A 88 11.88 -19.66 7.68
N SER A 89 10.82 -19.99 8.40
CA SER A 89 10.29 -21.34 8.59
C SER A 89 8.78 -21.44 8.32
N ALA A 90 8.30 -22.66 8.08
CA ALA A 90 6.87 -22.93 7.99
C ALA A 90 6.22 -22.72 9.37
N GLY A 91 5.42 -21.66 9.50
CA GLY A 91 4.79 -21.22 10.74
C GLY A 91 4.79 -19.70 10.96
N ASP A 92 5.67 -18.96 10.27
CA ASP A 92 5.99 -17.55 10.54
C ASP A 92 5.07 -16.53 9.83
N THR A 93 5.25 -15.22 10.07
CA THR A 93 4.35 -14.10 9.69
C THR A 93 5.17 -12.87 9.22
N VAL A 94 4.75 -12.12 8.17
CA VAL A 94 5.62 -11.13 7.46
C VAL A 94 4.93 -9.85 6.89
N CYS A 95 5.68 -8.74 6.66
CA CYS A 95 5.23 -7.46 5.99
C CYS A 95 6.40 -6.53 5.50
N GLY A 96 6.16 -5.37 4.82
CA GLY A 96 7.21 -4.61 4.05
C GLY A 96 7.01 -3.10 3.76
N PHE A 97 8.13 -2.37 3.43
CA PHE A 97 8.34 -0.99 2.84
C PHE A 97 9.38 -0.10 3.61
N ILE A 98 10.13 0.91 3.12
CA ILE A 98 10.58 1.41 1.79
C ILE A 98 11.90 2.23 1.91
N HIS A 99 12.82 2.16 0.92
CA HIS A 99 13.99 3.04 0.62
C HIS A 99 15.17 3.17 1.63
N GLY A 100 16.44 2.97 1.19
CA GLY A 100 17.65 3.27 2.00
C GLY A 100 19.03 2.94 1.38
N SER A 101 20.12 3.49 1.95
CA SER A 101 21.51 3.45 1.44
C SER A 101 21.71 3.89 -0.02
N ASN A 102 20.81 4.72 -0.54
CA ASN A 102 20.79 5.14 -1.92
C ASN A 102 21.91 6.17 -2.24
N PRO A 103 22.83 5.91 -3.19
CA PRO A 103 23.90 6.86 -3.54
C PRO A 103 23.41 8.21 -4.10
N ALA A 104 22.19 8.27 -4.63
CA ALA A 104 21.54 9.49 -5.12
C ALA A 104 20.63 10.17 -4.07
N ALA A 105 20.49 9.59 -2.87
CA ALA A 105 19.80 10.16 -1.71
C ALA A 105 20.41 9.64 -0.39
N PRO A 106 21.61 10.11 0.01
CA PRO A 106 22.39 9.51 1.11
C PRO A 106 21.75 9.63 2.49
N ASP A 107 20.74 10.50 2.64
CA ASP A 107 19.96 10.77 3.85
C ASP A 107 18.82 9.76 4.09
N SER A 108 18.62 8.79 3.20
CA SER A 108 17.46 7.88 3.21
C SER A 108 17.60 6.60 4.06
N GLY A 109 18.65 6.45 4.86
CA GLY A 109 18.88 5.22 5.65
C GLY A 109 18.08 5.13 6.96
N THR A 110 17.58 3.95 7.31
CA THR A 110 16.71 3.70 8.48
C THR A 110 17.41 3.55 9.84
N PHE A 111 18.75 3.64 9.91
CA PHE A 111 19.47 3.76 11.19
C PHE A 111 19.46 5.20 11.75
N ALA A 112 18.30 5.85 11.66
CA ALA A 112 18.05 7.20 12.18
C ALA A 112 16.56 7.36 12.53
N GLU A 113 16.24 8.22 13.51
CA GLU A 113 14.87 8.47 13.99
C GLU A 113 14.03 9.36 13.03
N SER A 114 14.38 9.37 11.74
CA SER A 114 13.73 10.05 10.60
C SER A 114 13.71 11.59 10.60
N GLY A 115 14.60 12.19 9.79
CA GLY A 115 14.83 13.65 9.70
C GLY A 115 13.88 14.45 8.78
N TYR A 116 12.58 14.16 8.77
CA TYR A 116 11.57 14.96 8.04
C TYR A 116 10.45 15.38 8.99
N THR A 117 9.99 16.64 8.88
CA THR A 117 8.85 17.18 9.66
C THR A 117 7.54 16.98 8.88
N PRO A 118 6.66 16.03 9.24
CA PRO A 118 5.49 15.71 8.43
C PRO A 118 4.37 16.73 8.68
N ILE A 119 3.79 17.24 7.59
CA ILE A 119 2.61 18.11 7.62
C ILE A 119 1.48 17.37 6.93
N ALA A 120 0.39 17.12 7.64
CA ALA A 120 -0.77 16.39 7.14
C ALA A 120 -1.95 17.32 6.82
N THR A 121 -2.84 16.87 5.94
CA THR A 121 -4.17 17.46 5.76
C THR A 121 -5.23 16.36 5.85
N CYS A 122 -6.26 16.54 6.68
CA CYS A 122 -7.36 15.59 6.83
C CYS A 122 -8.61 16.29 7.42
N SER A 123 -9.73 15.60 7.60
CA SER A 123 -10.90 16.19 8.26
C SER A 123 -10.61 16.41 9.76
N PRO A 124 -11.10 17.49 10.41
CA PRO A 124 -10.75 17.86 11.79
C PRO A 124 -10.91 16.75 12.84
N LYS A 125 -11.94 15.90 12.69
CA LYS A 125 -12.18 14.72 13.53
C LYS A 125 -11.01 13.72 13.59
N ASN A 126 -10.09 13.78 12.63
CA ASN A 126 -8.93 12.89 12.50
C ASN A 126 -7.59 13.60 12.83
N PHE A 127 -7.59 14.87 13.29
CA PHE A 127 -6.34 15.59 13.62
C PHE A 127 -5.51 14.87 14.69
N SER A 128 -6.13 14.52 15.82
CA SER A 128 -5.47 13.79 16.91
C SER A 128 -4.92 12.43 16.46
N LEU A 129 -5.58 11.79 15.50
CA LEU A 129 -5.09 10.55 14.90
C LEU A 129 -3.81 10.81 14.10
N ALA A 130 -3.83 11.77 13.17
CA ALA A 130 -2.66 12.12 12.36
C ALA A 130 -1.45 12.55 13.20
N THR A 131 -1.63 13.41 14.20
CA THR A 131 -0.56 13.80 15.13
C THR A 131 -0.01 12.60 15.92
N SER A 132 -0.87 11.66 16.35
CA SER A 132 -0.39 10.45 17.03
C SER A 132 0.40 9.49 16.13
N PHE A 133 0.40 9.70 14.81
CA PHE A 133 1.22 8.99 13.81
C PHE A 133 2.39 9.85 13.28
N GLY A 134 2.76 10.93 13.99
CA GLY A 134 3.96 11.72 13.70
C GLY A 134 3.75 12.98 12.84
N ALA A 135 2.50 13.40 12.59
CA ALA A 135 2.25 14.70 11.95
C ALA A 135 2.45 15.86 12.95
N GLU A 136 3.55 16.60 12.79
CA GLU A 136 3.90 17.80 13.57
C GLU A 136 2.80 18.88 13.46
N HIS A 137 2.24 19.02 12.27
CA HIS A 137 1.15 19.95 11.97
C HIS A 137 0.07 19.26 11.13
N VAL A 138 -1.18 19.58 11.41
CA VAL A 138 -2.35 19.07 10.68
C VAL A 138 -3.27 20.23 10.34
N PHE A 139 -3.74 20.27 9.10
CA PHE A 139 -4.67 21.28 8.59
C PHE A 139 -5.95 20.62 8.04
N ASP A 140 -7.03 21.39 7.94
CA ASP A 140 -8.24 20.96 7.25
C ASP A 140 -8.04 21.14 5.74
N TYR A 141 -8.21 20.08 4.94
CA TYR A 141 -8.08 20.20 3.48
C TYR A 141 -9.21 21.03 2.85
N SER A 142 -10.32 21.23 3.57
CA SER A 142 -11.46 22.04 3.11
C SER A 142 -11.33 23.53 3.45
N ASP A 143 -10.34 23.93 4.25
CA ASP A 143 -9.99 25.34 4.46
C ASP A 143 -9.24 25.88 3.22
N PRO A 144 -9.79 26.87 2.49
CA PRO A 144 -9.13 27.45 1.32
C PRO A 144 -7.80 28.15 1.65
N GLU A 145 -7.55 28.52 2.92
CA GLU A 145 -6.27 29.09 3.33
C GLU A 145 -5.18 28.02 3.57
N THR A 146 -5.51 26.72 3.67
CA THR A 146 -4.57 25.66 4.06
C THR A 146 -3.28 25.65 3.24
N ALA A 147 -3.35 25.74 1.91
CA ALA A 147 -2.14 25.79 1.08
C ALA A 147 -1.28 27.04 1.37
N SER A 148 -1.90 28.18 1.72
CA SER A 148 -1.18 29.39 2.13
C SER A 148 -0.57 29.27 3.53
N ASN A 149 -1.27 28.60 4.45
CA ASN A 149 -0.82 28.34 5.81
C ASN A 149 0.35 27.35 5.83
N VAL A 150 0.32 26.29 5.03
CA VAL A 150 1.46 25.37 4.82
C VAL A 150 2.67 26.10 4.20
N ARG A 151 2.46 27.02 3.24
CA ARG A 151 3.56 27.86 2.71
C ARG A 151 4.13 28.81 3.76
N LYS A 152 3.30 29.42 4.59
CA LYS A 152 3.71 30.33 5.68
C LYS A 152 4.56 29.58 6.71
N LEU A 153 4.06 28.44 7.18
CA LEU A 153 4.73 27.51 8.09
C LEU A 153 6.09 27.05 7.56
N THR A 154 6.14 26.58 6.31
CA THR A 154 7.38 26.08 5.68
C THR A 154 8.30 27.20 5.15
N GLY A 155 8.01 28.47 5.44
CA GLY A 155 8.80 29.62 4.94
C GLY A 155 8.89 29.69 3.41
N ASN A 156 7.87 29.17 2.70
CA ASN A 156 7.79 29.01 1.25
C ASN A 156 8.88 28.06 0.66
N LYS A 157 9.32 27.07 1.46
CA LYS A 157 10.39 26.11 1.12
C LYS A 157 9.95 24.66 0.94
N LEU A 158 8.68 24.29 1.15
CA LEU A 158 8.21 22.90 1.00
C LEU A 158 8.67 22.29 -0.33
N ARG A 159 9.42 21.18 -0.28
CA ARG A 159 10.03 20.53 -1.45
C ARG A 159 9.38 19.21 -1.86
N TYR A 160 8.58 18.62 -0.98
CA TYR A 160 8.00 17.30 -1.16
C TYR A 160 6.53 17.37 -0.79
N ALA A 161 5.66 16.78 -1.61
CA ALA A 161 4.27 16.49 -1.28
C ALA A 161 3.98 15.04 -1.65
N LEU A 162 3.26 14.33 -0.78
CA LEU A 162 2.70 13.02 -1.05
C LEU A 162 1.17 13.15 -1.02
N ASP A 163 0.53 12.90 -2.16
CA ASP A 163 -0.91 12.98 -2.32
C ASP A 163 -1.53 11.57 -2.27
N CYS A 164 -2.16 11.28 -1.13
CA CYS A 164 -2.82 10.01 -0.87
C CYS A 164 -4.27 9.96 -1.40
N ILE A 165 -4.76 11.03 -2.06
CA ILE A 165 -6.13 11.13 -2.60
C ILE A 165 -6.08 11.17 -4.13
N THR A 166 -5.23 12.05 -4.69
CA THR A 166 -5.02 12.28 -6.12
C THR A 166 -6.32 12.62 -6.87
N ASP A 167 -7.11 13.55 -6.32
CA ASP A 167 -8.19 14.23 -7.03
C ASP A 167 -7.78 15.65 -7.45
N LYS A 168 -8.67 16.35 -8.15
CA LYS A 168 -8.40 17.69 -8.68
C LYS A 168 -8.01 18.70 -7.58
N ASP A 169 -8.64 18.61 -6.42
CA ASP A 169 -8.52 19.58 -5.35
C ASP A 169 -7.33 19.23 -4.45
N SER A 170 -7.04 17.94 -4.24
CA SER A 170 -5.79 17.49 -3.58
C SER A 170 -4.54 17.82 -4.40
N ILE A 171 -4.59 17.62 -5.72
CA ILE A 171 -3.52 18.03 -6.65
C ILE A 171 -3.33 19.55 -6.58
N ALA A 172 -4.41 20.33 -6.65
CA ALA A 172 -4.35 21.79 -6.57
C ALA A 172 -3.76 22.29 -5.23
N LEU A 173 -4.18 21.70 -4.10
CA LEU A 173 -3.64 22.00 -2.77
C LEU A 173 -2.14 21.70 -2.71
N CYS A 174 -1.70 20.53 -3.17
CA CYS A 174 -0.28 20.17 -3.19
C CYS A 174 0.56 21.09 -4.10
N TYR A 175 0.09 21.37 -5.31
CA TYR A 175 0.79 22.26 -6.26
C TYR A 175 0.82 23.71 -5.77
N ALA A 176 -0.17 24.16 -5.00
CA ALA A 176 -0.16 25.45 -4.32
C ALA A 176 0.80 25.46 -3.12
N ALA A 177 0.79 24.42 -2.28
CA ALA A 177 1.58 24.32 -1.05
C ALA A 177 3.11 24.23 -1.30
N ILE A 178 3.55 23.57 -2.38
CA ILE A 178 4.97 23.43 -2.73
C ILE A 178 5.63 24.81 -2.92
N GLY A 179 6.81 25.00 -2.34
CA GLY A 179 7.54 26.27 -2.32
C GLY A 179 7.85 26.84 -3.70
N ARG A 180 8.12 28.15 -3.77
CA ARG A 180 8.32 28.88 -5.06
C ARG A 180 9.35 28.25 -6.00
N MET A 181 10.38 27.61 -5.44
CA MET A 181 11.49 27.00 -6.17
C MET A 181 11.19 25.60 -6.74
N GLY A 182 9.93 25.14 -6.66
CA GLY A 182 9.54 23.81 -7.12
C GLY A 182 9.86 22.69 -6.12
N GLY A 183 9.72 21.44 -6.56
CA GLY A 183 9.85 20.26 -5.70
C GLY A 183 9.50 18.95 -6.41
N ARG A 184 9.26 17.90 -5.62
CA ARG A 184 8.69 16.63 -6.08
C ARG A 184 7.27 16.48 -5.54
N TYR A 185 6.37 16.04 -6.40
CA TYR A 185 5.01 15.63 -6.07
C TYR A 185 4.92 14.12 -6.31
N ALA A 186 4.56 13.35 -5.29
CA ALA A 186 4.30 11.93 -5.38
C ALA A 186 2.80 11.68 -5.20
N SER A 187 2.20 10.81 -6.01
CA SER A 187 0.77 10.47 -5.95
C SER A 187 0.52 8.97 -5.90
N LEU A 188 -0.58 8.57 -5.26
CA LEU A 188 -1.02 7.17 -5.19
C LEU A 188 -1.94 6.75 -6.36
N GLU A 189 -2.24 7.66 -7.28
CA GLU A 189 -2.85 7.40 -8.59
C GLU A 189 -2.07 8.18 -9.68
N ARG A 190 -2.40 8.01 -10.97
CA ARG A 190 -1.85 8.85 -12.05
C ARG A 190 -2.43 10.26 -12.00
N CYS A 191 -1.59 11.27 -11.70
CA CYS A 191 -1.94 12.69 -11.82
C CYS A 191 -2.03 13.10 -13.31
N PRO A 192 -3.19 13.59 -13.80
CA PRO A 192 -3.35 14.08 -15.18
C PRO A 192 -2.38 15.23 -15.50
N GLU A 193 -1.85 15.27 -16.72
CA GLU A 193 -0.81 16.23 -17.13
C GLU A 193 -1.32 17.68 -17.13
N GLU A 194 -2.59 17.89 -17.47
CA GLU A 194 -3.28 19.17 -17.44
C GLU A 194 -3.40 19.76 -16.02
N LEU A 195 -3.30 18.93 -14.97
CA LEU A 195 -3.28 19.37 -13.57
C LEU A 195 -1.85 19.59 -13.04
N GLN A 196 -0.81 19.20 -13.79
CA GLN A 196 0.61 19.41 -13.43
C GLN A 196 1.07 20.86 -13.73
N THR A 197 0.31 21.84 -13.24
CA THR A 197 0.35 23.29 -13.57
C THR A 197 1.71 23.99 -13.42
N ARG A 198 2.72 23.36 -12.83
CA ARG A 198 4.03 23.96 -12.52
C ARG A 198 5.18 23.07 -13.00
N LYS A 199 5.84 23.45 -14.10
CA LYS A 199 7.03 22.74 -14.65
C LYS A 199 8.21 22.57 -13.67
N ALA A 200 8.26 23.34 -12.58
CA ALA A 200 9.26 23.19 -11.51
C ALA A 200 8.89 22.11 -10.46
N VAL A 201 7.70 21.51 -10.57
CA VAL A 201 7.24 20.40 -9.72
C VAL A 201 7.32 19.12 -10.54
N GLN A 202 8.19 18.21 -10.14
CA GLN A 202 8.35 16.89 -10.75
C GLN A 202 7.30 15.94 -10.19
N ALA A 203 6.29 15.58 -10.98
CA ALA A 203 5.31 14.57 -10.59
C ALA A 203 5.86 13.15 -10.78
N LYS A 204 5.52 12.24 -9.86
CA LYS A 204 5.60 10.79 -10.05
C LYS A 204 4.39 10.09 -9.41
N PHE A 205 3.81 9.16 -10.14
CA PHE A 205 2.90 8.16 -9.59
C PHE A 205 3.72 7.05 -8.91
N VAL A 206 3.29 6.60 -7.73
CA VAL A 206 3.88 5.48 -6.99
C VAL A 206 3.12 4.21 -7.35
N TYR A 207 3.57 3.51 -8.39
CA TYR A 207 2.85 2.34 -8.90
C TYR A 207 3.22 1.08 -8.11
N ALA A 208 2.41 0.73 -7.12
CA ALA A 208 2.69 -0.36 -6.18
C ALA A 208 2.92 -1.75 -6.84
N LEU A 209 2.40 -2.00 -8.04
CA LEU A 209 2.61 -3.28 -8.74
C LEU A 209 4.04 -3.46 -9.29
N GLU A 210 4.80 -2.37 -9.50
CA GLU A 210 6.16 -2.47 -10.07
C GLU A 210 7.15 -3.15 -9.11
N ILE A 211 6.83 -3.24 -7.81
CA ILE A 211 7.66 -3.93 -6.80
C ILE A 211 7.79 -5.43 -7.08
N PHE A 212 6.91 -6.03 -7.89
CA PHE A 212 7.00 -7.42 -8.30
C PHE A 212 7.99 -7.65 -9.46
N GLY A 213 8.53 -6.59 -10.05
CA GLY A 213 9.56 -6.63 -11.11
C GLY A 213 9.12 -7.22 -12.45
N LYS A 214 7.84 -7.59 -12.60
CA LYS A 214 7.28 -8.22 -13.80
C LYS A 214 6.65 -7.17 -14.74
N PRO A 215 6.54 -7.46 -16.05
CA PRO A 215 5.75 -6.64 -16.96
C PRO A 215 4.30 -6.54 -16.51
N ILE A 216 3.69 -5.38 -16.76
CA ILE A 216 2.29 -5.05 -16.46
C ILE A 216 1.66 -4.47 -17.73
N SER A 217 0.50 -4.97 -18.13
CA SER A 217 -0.19 -4.60 -19.38
C SER A 217 -1.67 -4.31 -19.13
N LEU A 218 -1.96 -3.19 -18.45
CA LEU A 218 -3.34 -2.78 -18.12
C LEU A 218 -3.90 -1.71 -19.07
N GLY A 219 -3.07 -1.15 -19.95
CA GLY A 219 -3.41 0.00 -20.77
C GLY A 219 -3.56 1.29 -19.95
N LYS A 220 -4.08 2.33 -20.60
CA LYS A 220 -4.40 3.65 -19.99
C LYS A 220 -3.18 4.31 -19.28
N GLY A 221 -1.96 3.90 -19.63
CA GLY A 221 -0.72 4.37 -19.02
C GLY A 221 -0.42 3.78 -17.63
N TYR A 222 -1.04 2.64 -17.30
CA TYR A 222 -0.71 1.78 -16.15
C TYR A 222 0.12 0.55 -16.60
N ASP A 223 0.78 0.67 -17.75
CA ASP A 223 1.67 -0.31 -18.32
C ASP A 223 3.10 -0.11 -17.78
N SER A 224 3.85 -1.20 -17.61
CA SER A 224 5.26 -1.18 -17.22
C SER A 224 5.99 -2.39 -17.83
N GLU A 225 7.24 -2.22 -18.21
CA GLU A 225 8.08 -3.33 -18.72
C GLU A 225 8.54 -4.27 -17.59
N GLY A 226 8.34 -3.87 -16.33
CA GLY A 226 8.92 -4.53 -15.16
C GLY A 226 10.36 -4.09 -14.90
N SER A 227 10.82 -4.24 -13.66
CA SER A 227 12.20 -3.91 -13.28
C SER A 227 12.73 -4.84 -12.20
N ALA A 228 13.80 -5.57 -12.52
CA ALA A 228 14.53 -6.37 -11.54
C ALA A 228 15.15 -5.49 -10.43
N GLU A 229 15.56 -4.25 -10.75
CA GLU A 229 16.08 -3.30 -9.77
C GLU A 229 15.00 -2.92 -8.74
N LEU A 230 13.76 -2.65 -9.20
CA LEU A 230 12.63 -2.36 -8.29
C LEU A 230 12.23 -3.57 -7.45
N TYR A 231 12.38 -4.79 -7.97
CA TYR A 231 12.15 -6.03 -7.21
C TYR A 231 13.24 -6.28 -6.16
N GLU A 232 14.53 -6.17 -6.48
CA GLU A 232 15.59 -6.35 -5.48
C GLU A 232 15.58 -5.24 -4.43
N PHE A 233 15.28 -3.99 -4.82
CA PHE A 233 14.91 -2.91 -3.91
C PHE A 233 13.78 -3.34 -2.98
N ALA A 234 12.65 -3.82 -3.53
CA ALA A 234 11.50 -4.23 -2.73
C ALA A 234 11.85 -5.35 -1.74
N VAL A 235 12.58 -6.38 -2.17
CA VAL A 235 13.02 -7.50 -1.31
C VAL A 235 13.84 -7.01 -0.11
N GLY A 236 14.80 -6.10 -0.31
CA GLY A 236 15.52 -5.46 0.79
C GLY A 236 14.60 -4.66 1.72
N TRP A 237 13.51 -4.10 1.20
CA TRP A 237 12.53 -3.32 1.97
C TRP A 237 11.45 -4.13 2.68
N TYR A 238 11.25 -5.40 2.33
CA TYR A 238 10.56 -6.34 3.21
C TYR A 238 11.42 -6.69 4.44
N GLN A 239 12.74 -6.83 4.29
CA GLN A 239 13.62 -7.16 5.42
C GLN A 239 13.69 -6.05 6.49
N VAL A 240 13.80 -4.77 6.08
CA VAL A 240 13.90 -3.67 7.04
C VAL A 240 12.57 -3.39 7.76
N PHE A 241 11.44 -3.42 7.05
CA PHE A 241 10.13 -3.25 7.67
C PHE A 241 9.82 -4.36 8.67
N GLN A 242 10.22 -5.60 8.37
CA GLN A 242 10.11 -6.72 9.30
C GLN A 242 10.80 -6.38 10.62
N GLY A 243 12.06 -5.93 10.58
CA GLY A 243 12.78 -5.47 11.78
C GLY A 243 12.07 -4.33 12.52
N LEU A 244 11.51 -3.35 11.81
CA LEU A 244 10.74 -2.25 12.43
C LEU A 244 9.42 -2.70 13.07
N MET A 245 8.81 -3.77 12.57
CA MET A 245 7.62 -4.41 13.14
C MET A 245 7.97 -5.29 14.35
N ASP A 246 9.02 -6.10 14.23
CA ASP A 246 9.52 -6.98 15.31
C ASP A 246 10.03 -6.18 16.51
N GLU A 247 10.67 -5.03 16.27
CA GLU A 247 11.07 -4.05 17.30
C GLU A 247 9.90 -3.15 17.78
N ALA A 248 8.67 -3.37 17.30
CA ALA A 248 7.46 -2.60 17.60
C ALA A 248 7.58 -1.07 17.39
N LYS A 249 8.50 -0.64 16.50
CA LYS A 249 8.70 0.76 16.10
C LYS A 249 7.61 1.27 15.16
N LEU A 250 6.89 0.36 14.50
CA LEU A 250 5.72 0.67 13.69
C LEU A 250 4.43 0.29 14.41
N ARG A 251 3.42 1.16 14.28
CA ARG A 251 2.07 0.96 14.82
C ARG A 251 1.08 0.80 13.68
N ALA A 252 0.21 -0.21 13.75
CA ALA A 252 -0.86 -0.38 12.78
C ALA A 252 -1.88 0.77 12.86
N HIS A 253 -2.51 1.11 11.73
CA HIS A 253 -3.65 2.02 11.69
C HIS A 253 -4.84 1.43 12.48
N PRO A 254 -5.74 2.24 13.11
CA PRO A 254 -6.82 1.69 13.92
C PRO A 254 -7.68 0.70 13.15
N VAL A 255 -7.85 -0.50 13.70
CA VAL A 255 -8.59 -1.59 13.04
C VAL A 255 -10.05 -1.57 13.46
N GLN A 256 -10.96 -1.67 12.49
CA GLN A 256 -12.30 -2.21 12.72
C GLN A 256 -12.33 -3.63 12.15
N LEU A 257 -12.56 -4.61 13.02
CA LEU A 257 -12.86 -5.97 12.63
C LEU A 257 -14.29 -6.07 12.08
N LEU A 258 -14.50 -7.00 11.15
CA LEU A 258 -15.79 -7.38 10.59
C LEU A 258 -15.94 -8.90 10.63
N ASP A 259 -17.07 -9.35 11.19
CA ASP A 259 -17.44 -10.76 11.28
C ASP A 259 -17.87 -11.32 9.91
N GLY A 260 -18.04 -12.65 9.82
CA GLY A 260 -18.56 -13.32 8.61
C GLY A 260 -17.52 -13.63 7.52
N GLY A 261 -16.22 -13.36 7.76
CA GLY A 261 -15.15 -13.73 6.84
C GLY A 261 -15.30 -13.11 5.46
N PHE A 262 -15.48 -13.93 4.42
CA PHE A 262 -15.63 -13.44 3.05
C PHE A 262 -16.83 -12.50 2.85
N ASP A 263 -17.93 -12.71 3.57
CA ASP A 263 -19.10 -11.81 3.56
C ASP A 263 -18.72 -10.45 4.20
N GLY A 264 -17.92 -10.48 5.27
CA GLY A 264 -17.33 -9.29 5.90
C GLY A 264 -16.38 -8.52 4.98
N VAL A 265 -15.64 -9.21 4.10
CA VAL A 265 -14.82 -8.58 3.05
C VAL A 265 -15.69 -7.93 1.97
N GLN A 266 -16.80 -8.56 1.54
CA GLN A 266 -17.73 -7.94 0.59
C GLN A 266 -18.38 -6.67 1.17
N GLU A 267 -18.81 -6.68 2.43
CA GLU A 267 -19.32 -5.47 3.09
C GLU A 267 -18.22 -4.40 3.27
N ALA A 268 -16.97 -4.78 3.56
CA ALA A 268 -15.84 -3.85 3.60
C ALA A 268 -15.61 -3.13 2.27
N ILE A 269 -15.64 -3.87 1.15
CA ILE A 269 -15.52 -3.32 -0.20
C ILE A 269 -16.66 -2.33 -0.47
N LYS A 270 -17.89 -2.66 -0.08
CA LYS A 270 -19.07 -1.78 -0.18
C LYS A 270 -18.91 -0.50 0.66
N LEU A 271 -18.51 -0.61 1.93
CA LEU A 271 -18.29 0.54 2.83
C LEU A 271 -17.16 1.48 2.34
N LEU A 272 -16.10 0.93 1.73
CA LEU A 272 -15.04 1.72 1.10
C LEU A 272 -15.55 2.42 -0.16
N ARG A 273 -16.26 1.70 -1.03
CA ARG A 273 -16.84 2.25 -2.28
C ARG A 273 -17.83 3.39 -2.03
N THR A 274 -18.54 3.38 -0.89
CA THR A 274 -19.45 4.46 -0.45
C THR A 274 -18.76 5.56 0.38
N GLY A 275 -17.43 5.57 0.50
CA GLY A 275 -16.68 6.57 1.29
C GLY A 275 -17.03 6.57 2.79
N SER A 276 -17.62 5.49 3.30
CA SER A 276 -18.18 5.43 4.66
C SER A 276 -17.15 5.07 5.74
N VAL A 277 -15.89 4.88 5.34
CA VAL A 277 -14.75 4.56 6.22
C VAL A 277 -13.92 5.82 6.47
N SER A 278 -13.52 6.08 7.72
CA SER A 278 -12.71 7.24 8.07
C SER A 278 -11.91 6.95 9.35
N GLY A 279 -10.61 7.23 9.34
CA GLY A 279 -9.71 7.07 10.50
C GLY A 279 -9.48 5.63 10.95
N LYS A 280 -9.78 4.64 10.10
CA LYS A 280 -9.68 3.21 10.42
C LYS A 280 -9.50 2.34 9.17
N LYS A 281 -8.89 1.17 9.34
CA LYS A 281 -8.74 0.10 8.35
C LYS A 281 -9.81 -0.97 8.62
N LEU A 282 -10.50 -1.44 7.58
CA LEU A 282 -11.43 -2.58 7.70
C LEU A 282 -10.65 -3.89 7.52
N VAL A 283 -10.85 -4.83 8.43
CA VAL A 283 -10.20 -6.15 8.46
C VAL A 283 -11.26 -7.21 8.71
N SER A 284 -11.18 -8.36 8.04
CA SER A 284 -12.00 -9.53 8.36
C SER A 284 -11.15 -10.77 8.60
N LEU A 285 -11.61 -11.62 9.52
CA LEU A 285 -10.98 -12.87 9.93
C LEU A 285 -11.59 -14.02 9.08
N LEU A 286 -10.75 -14.79 8.38
CA LEU A 286 -11.18 -15.70 7.32
C LEU A 286 -11.31 -17.18 7.74
N GLU A 287 -11.66 -17.43 9.00
CA GLU A 287 -11.72 -18.76 9.61
C GLU A 287 -12.62 -19.78 8.86
#